data_AF-A0A3M8DQ30-F1
#
_entry.id   AF-A0A3M8DQ30-F1
#
_cell.length_a   1.000
_cell.length_b   1.000
_cell.length_c   1.000
_cell.angle_alpha   90.00
_cell.angle_beta   90.00
_cell.angle_gamma   90.00
#
_symmetry.space_group_name_H-M   'P 1'
#
loop_
_entity.id
_entity.type
_entity.pdbx_description
1 polymer ?
#
loop_
_entity_poly.entity_id
_entity_poly.type
_entity_poly.pdbx_seq_one_letter_code
_entity_poly.pdbx_strand_id
1 'polypeptide(L)'
;MTSFGFRPYVSLIGFCLFIFTMLVNIAFRSTSDPGSKMLLSTIGAIFLVFTLMWGLVGVIEFITLVRKTNKMKTDLKNVLIDREEYRKKSKSLKRCYLVNVSYLVIVSIQLWYVISNWNALNL
;
A
#
# COMPACT_ATOMS: atom_id res chain seq x y z
N MET A 1 5.56 -28.39 9.45
CA MET A 1 5.20 -27.01 9.84
C MET A 1 5.55 -26.07 8.69
N THR A 2 4.56 -25.69 7.88
CA THR A 2 4.78 -24.78 6.74
C THR A 2 5.09 -23.38 7.26
N SER A 3 6.33 -22.94 7.01
CA SER A 3 6.81 -21.58 7.23
C SER A 3 6.05 -20.61 6.32
N PHE A 4 4.83 -20.23 6.71
CA PHE A 4 4.11 -19.11 6.11
C PHE A 4 4.77 -17.81 6.59
N GLY A 5 5.96 -17.52 6.04
CA GLY A 5 6.55 -16.20 6.10
C GLY A 5 5.55 -15.22 5.50
N PHE A 6 4.95 -14.37 6.34
CA PHE A 6 4.08 -13.31 5.86
C PHE A 6 4.95 -12.37 5.02
N ARG A 7 4.68 -12.34 3.71
CA ARG A 7 5.40 -11.52 2.75
C ARG A 7 4.45 -10.42 2.30
N PRO A 8 4.87 -9.15 2.33
CA PRO A 8 3.99 -8.01 2.04
C PRO A 8 3.75 -7.87 0.52
N TYR A 9 3.30 -8.94 -0.13
CA TYR A 9 3.14 -8.98 -1.59
C TYR A 9 2.10 -7.98 -2.07
N VAL A 10 1.01 -7.80 -1.31
CA VAL A 10 -0.06 -6.87 -1.68
C VAL A 10 0.43 -5.43 -1.58
N SER A 11 1.04 -5.05 -0.45
CA SER A 11 1.67 -3.73 -0.29
C SER A 11 2.73 -3.45 -1.36
N LEU A 12 3.53 -4.47 -1.74
CA LEU A 12 4.57 -4.33 -2.76
C LEU A 12 3.99 -4.16 -4.17
N ILE A 13 2.94 -4.90 -4.52
CA ILE A 13 2.20 -4.72 -5.78
C ILE A 13 1.55 -3.32 -5.83
N GLY A 14 0.97 -2.86 -4.71
CA GLY A 14 0.42 -1.51 -4.60
C GLY A 14 1.49 -0.43 -4.81
N PHE A 15 2.70 -0.65 -4.28
CA PHE A 15 3.83 0.26 -4.47
C PHE A 15 4.29 0.31 -5.94
N CYS A 16 4.35 -0.84 -6.61
CA CYS A 16 4.67 -0.91 -8.04
C CYS A 16 3.62 -0.20 -8.90
N LEU A 17 2.33 -0.37 -8.59
CA LEU A 17 1.24 0.33 -9.27
C LEU A 17 1.37 1.85 -9.10
N PHE A 18 1.67 2.31 -7.89
CA PHE A 18 1.90 3.73 -7.60
C PHE A 18 3.06 4.32 -8.41
N ILE A 19 4.22 3.64 -8.45
CA ILE A 19 5.38 4.08 -9.25
C ILE A 19 5.00 4.14 -10.73
N PHE A 20 4.28 3.14 -11.23
CA PHE A 20 3.83 3.13 -12.61
C PHE A 20 2.91 4.31 -12.93
N THR A 21 1.97 4.64 -12.03
CA THR A 21 1.11 5.83 -12.15
C THR A 21 1.92 7.13 -12.19
N MET A 22 2.94 7.26 -11.34
CA MET A 22 3.84 8.42 -11.35
C MET A 22 4.60 8.54 -12.68
N LEU A 23 5.13 7.43 -13.20
CA LEU A 23 5.87 7.41 -14.47
C LEU A 23 4.97 7.81 -15.65
N VAL A 24 3.74 7.27 -15.72
CA VAL A 24 2.76 7.65 -16.74
C VAL A 24 2.43 9.14 -16.64
N ASN A 25 2.18 9.65 -15.44
CA ASN A 25 1.90 11.07 -15.25
C ASN A 25 3.06 11.97 -15.71
N ILE A 26 4.31 11.61 -15.42
CA ILE A 26 5.49 12.37 -15.86
C ILE A 26 5.66 12.31 -17.38
N ALA A 27 5.50 11.12 -17.98
CA ALA A 27 5.66 10.92 -19.42
C ALA A 27 4.68 11.76 -20.23
N PHE A 28 3.42 11.82 -19.80
CA PHE A 28 2.37 12.57 -20.50
C PHE A 28 2.33 14.06 -20.14
N ARG A 29 2.91 14.47 -19.00
CA ARG A 29 3.01 15.90 -18.63
C ARG A 29 3.90 16.70 -19.58
N SER A 30 4.80 16.04 -20.31
CA SER A 30 5.67 16.68 -21.31
C SER A 30 4.99 16.88 -22.67
N THR A 31 3.81 16.30 -22.90
CA THR A 31 3.11 16.37 -24.19
C THR A 31 2.11 17.52 -24.17
N SER A 32 2.22 18.42 -25.15
CA SER A 32 1.42 19.66 -25.22
C SER A 32 0.08 19.48 -25.92
N ASP A 33 -0.15 18.33 -26.56
CA ASP A 33 -1.30 18.10 -27.43
C ASP A 33 -2.62 17.95 -26.65
N PRO A 34 -3.73 18.56 -27.09
CA PRO A 34 -5.02 18.46 -26.42
C PRO A 34 -5.51 17.03 -26.22
N GLY A 35 -5.31 16.16 -27.22
CA GLY A 35 -5.66 14.73 -27.15
C GLY A 35 -4.88 13.98 -26.07
N SER A 36 -3.59 14.30 -25.90
CA SER A 36 -2.75 13.70 -24.87
C SER A 36 -3.16 14.12 -23.45
N LYS A 37 -3.66 15.36 -23.26
CA LYS A 37 -4.19 15.84 -21.98
C LYS A 37 -5.47 15.13 -21.58
N MET A 38 -6.37 14.88 -22.53
CA MET A 38 -7.61 14.16 -22.28
C MET A 38 -7.33 12.69 -21.91
N LEU A 39 -6.44 12.03 -22.66
CA LEU A 39 -5.96 10.68 -22.34
C LEU A 39 -5.28 10.61 -20.96
N LEU A 40 -4.46 11.59 -20.62
CA LEU A 40 -3.81 11.68 -19.32
C LEU A 40 -4.81 11.80 -18.17
N SER A 41 -5.86 12.61 -18.35
CA SER A 41 -6.94 12.75 -17.36
C SER A 41 -7.68 11.42 -17.15
N THR A 42 -8.09 10.75 -18.24
CA THR A 42 -8.80 9.46 -18.16
C THR A 42 -7.92 8.36 -17.55
N ILE A 43 -6.67 8.23 -18.02
CA ILE A 43 -5.72 7.24 -17.51
C ILE A 43 -5.41 7.53 -16.04
N GLY A 44 -5.19 8.79 -15.69
CA GLY A 44 -5.00 9.24 -14.31
C GLY A 44 -6.15 8.84 -13.41
N ALA A 45 -7.41 9.07 -13.83
CA ALA A 45 -8.60 8.66 -13.09
C ALA A 45 -8.71 7.14 -12.92
N ILE A 46 -8.43 6.36 -13.97
CA ILE A 46 -8.42 4.88 -13.89
C ILE A 46 -7.39 4.41 -12.88
N PHE A 47 -6.15 4.90 -12.96
CA PHE A 47 -5.09 4.53 -12.02
C PHE A 47 -5.44 4.88 -10.58
N LEU A 48 -6.13 6.00 -10.37
CA LEU A 48 -6.59 6.47 -9.07
C LEU A 48 -7.62 5.51 -8.47
N VAL A 49 -8.61 5.08 -9.26
CA VAL A 49 -9.59 4.07 -8.84
C VAL A 49 -8.91 2.73 -8.53
N PHE A 50 -7.96 2.29 -9.36
CA PHE A 50 -7.19 1.09 -9.09
C PHE A 50 -6.36 1.19 -7.81
N THR A 51 -5.70 2.33 -7.58
CA THR A 51 -4.89 2.55 -6.37
C THR A 51 -5.76 2.59 -5.12
N LEU A 52 -6.97 3.16 -5.22
CA LEU A 52 -7.99 3.14 -4.17
C LEU A 52 -8.43 1.72 -3.81
N MET A 53 -8.78 0.92 -4.82
CA MET A 53 -9.14 -0.49 -4.61
C MET A 53 -7.99 -1.26 -3.95
N TRP A 54 -6.75 -0.99 -4.35
CA TRP A 54 -5.57 -1.61 -3.76
C TRP A 54 -5.28 -1.12 -2.33
N GLY A 55 -5.65 0.12 -2.00
CA GLY A 55 -5.62 0.66 -0.65
C GLY A 55 -6.46 -0.16 0.33
N LEU A 56 -7.67 -0.58 -0.06
CA LEU A 56 -8.53 -1.45 0.75
C LEU A 56 -7.85 -2.79 1.06
N VAL A 57 -7.15 -3.37 0.08
CA VAL A 57 -6.41 -4.63 0.28
C VAL A 57 -5.22 -4.41 1.23
N GLY A 58 -4.55 -3.26 1.17
CA GLY A 58 -3.50 -2.88 2.13
C GLY A 58 -4.01 -2.78 3.57
N VAL A 59 -5.22 -2.25 3.78
CA VAL A 59 -5.88 -2.21 5.10
C VAL A 59 -6.21 -3.62 5.60
N ILE A 60 -6.70 -4.51 4.74
CA ILE A 60 -6.95 -5.92 5.09
C ILE A 60 -5.63 -6.62 5.50
N GLU A 61 -4.56 -6.35 4.75
CA GLU A 61 -3.22 -6.86 5.06
C GLU A 61 -2.73 -6.34 6.43
N PHE A 62 -3.02 -5.07 6.76
CA PHE A 62 -2.69 -4.45 8.03
C PHE A 62 -3.42 -5.11 9.21
N ILE A 63 -4.74 -5.32 9.09
CA ILE A 63 -5.55 -5.99 10.11
C ILE A 63 -5.00 -7.41 10.35
N THR A 64 -4.65 -8.11 9.29
CA THR A 64 -4.08 -9.46 9.37
C THR A 64 -2.73 -9.47 10.08
N LEU A 65 -1.85 -8.48 9.80
CA LEU A 65 -0.57 -8.29 10.50
C LEU A 65 -0.76 -8.03 12.00
N VAL A 66 -1.71 -7.18 12.37
CA VAL A 66 -2.01 -6.87 13.78
C VAL A 66 -2.53 -8.13 14.49
N ARG A 67 -3.45 -8.87 13.88
CA ARG A 67 -3.95 -10.15 14.43
C ARG A 67 -2.81 -11.17 14.62
N LYS A 68 -1.93 -11.33 13.63
CA LYS A 68 -0.76 -12.23 13.77
C LYS A 68 0.19 -11.78 14.87
N THR A 69 0.41 -10.48 15.03
CA THR A 69 1.28 -9.92 16.08
C THR A 69 0.69 -10.16 17.47
N ASN A 70 -0.62 -9.99 17.63
CA ASN A 70 -1.32 -10.29 18.88
C ASN A 70 -1.29 -11.79 19.19
N LYS A 71 -1.55 -12.65 18.19
CA LYS A 71 -1.44 -14.10 18.36
C LYS A 71 -0.03 -14.50 18.82
N MET A 72 1.01 -13.95 18.21
CA MET A 72 2.40 -14.24 18.57
C MET A 72 2.75 -13.76 20.00
N LYS A 73 2.15 -12.66 20.49
CA LYS A 73 2.26 -12.24 21.89
C LYS A 73 1.55 -13.20 22.84
N THR A 74 0.37 -13.70 22.47
CA THR A 74 -0.37 -14.69 23.25
C THR A 74 0.37 -16.02 23.32
N ASP A 75 0.92 -16.49 22.20
CA ASP A 75 1.68 -17.73 22.14
C ASP A 75 2.97 -17.64 22.98
N LEU A 76 3.65 -16.49 23.01
CA LEU A 76 4.77 -16.24 23.94
C LEU A 76 4.32 -16.28 25.41
N LYS A 77 3.19 -15.66 25.74
CA LYS A 77 2.64 -15.65 27.11
C LYS A 77 2.29 -17.05 27.59
N ASN A 78 1.83 -17.91 26.69
CA ASN A 78 1.50 -19.31 26.97
C ASN A 78 2.71 -20.25 26.89
N VAL A 79 3.94 -19.73 26.75
CA VAL A 79 5.19 -20.51 26.63
C VAL A 79 5.15 -21.50 25.46
N LEU A 80 4.33 -21.22 24.44
CA LEU A 80 4.23 -22.04 23.22
C LEU A 80 5.38 -21.75 22.25
N ILE A 81 6.14 -20.67 22.46
CA ILE A 81 7.24 -20.23 21.58
C ILE A 81 8.39 -19.72 22.45
N ASP A 82 9.62 -20.09 22.08
CA ASP A 82 10.83 -19.61 22.73
C ASP A 82 11.07 -18.10 22.50
N ARG A 83 11.75 -17.45 23.46
CA ARG A 83 12.03 -16.01 23.45
C ARG A 83 12.92 -15.60 22.28
N GLU A 84 13.88 -16.44 21.85
CA GLU A 84 14.72 -16.16 20.67
C GLU A 84 13.92 -16.25 19.37
N GLU A 85 13.08 -17.28 19.24
CA GLU A 85 12.24 -17.47 18.06
C GLU A 85 11.20 -16.34 17.92
N TYR A 86 10.62 -15.90 19.04
CA TYR A 86 9.78 -14.71 19.10
C TYR A 86 10.52 -13.46 18.63
N ARG A 87 11.75 -13.23 19.11
CA ARG A 87 12.55 -12.04 18.73
C ARG A 87 12.84 -12.01 17.23
N LYS A 88 13.16 -13.15 16.62
CA LYS A 88 13.43 -13.28 15.18
C LYS A 88 12.17 -12.99 14.34
N LYS A 89 11.04 -13.62 14.69
CA LYS A 89 9.76 -13.41 14.00
C LYS A 89 9.21 -11.99 14.19
N SER A 90 9.33 -11.42 15.38
CA SER A 90 8.91 -10.05 15.71
C SER A 90 9.65 -8.99 14.89
N LYS A 91 10.98 -9.13 14.71
CA LYS A 91 11.75 -8.22 13.84
C LYS A 91 11.28 -8.24 12.39
N SER A 92 10.93 -9.42 11.86
CA SER A 92 10.40 -9.55 10.49
C SER A 92 9.01 -8.92 10.35
N LEU A 93 8.13 -9.14 11.32
CA LEU A 93 6.81 -8.54 11.36
C LEU A 93 6.85 -7.02 11.47
N LYS A 94 7.75 -6.46 12.31
CA LYS A 94 7.96 -5.01 12.41
C LYS A 94 8.33 -4.39 11.06
N ARG A 95 9.19 -5.04 10.28
CA ARG A 95 9.54 -4.55 8.93
C ARG A 95 8.34 -4.59 7.98
N CYS A 96 7.57 -5.69 7.97
CA CYS A 96 6.35 -5.77 7.15
C CYS A 96 5.31 -4.72 7.55
N TYR A 97 5.18 -4.49 8.86
CA TYR A 97 4.28 -3.47 9.41
C TYR A 97 4.71 -2.07 8.97
N LEU A 98 6.00 -1.74 9.06
CA LEU A 98 6.52 -0.45 8.61
C LEU A 98 6.23 -0.20 7.12
N VAL A 99 6.50 -1.20 6.27
CA VAL A 99 6.25 -1.09 4.82
C VAL A 99 4.76 -0.90 4.54
N ASN A 100 3.89 -1.68 5.17
CA ASN A 100 2.44 -1.55 4.95
C ASN A 100 1.90 -0.19 5.45
N VAL A 101 2.35 0.28 6.63
CA VAL A 101 1.98 1.62 7.12
C VAL A 101 2.45 2.71 6.17
N SER A 102 3.69 2.63 5.67
CA SER A 102 4.20 3.62 4.71
C SER A 102 3.38 3.64 3.42
N TYR A 103 2.92 2.49 2.94
CA TYR A 103 2.04 2.38 1.78
C TYR A 103 0.67 3.05 2.05
N LEU A 104 0.05 2.77 3.20
CA LEU A 104 -1.22 3.38 3.57
C LEU A 104 -1.12 4.91 3.65
N VAL A 105 -0.03 5.45 4.20
CA VAL A 105 0.21 6.90 4.24
C VAL A 105 0.28 7.49 2.83
N ILE A 106 0.99 6.83 1.90
CA ILE A 106 1.08 7.28 0.51
C ILE A 106 -0.30 7.31 -0.16
N VAL A 107 -1.10 6.25 0.01
CA VAL A 107 -2.46 6.18 -0.52
C VAL A 107 -3.34 7.29 0.08
N SER A 108 -3.22 7.59 1.37
CA SER A 108 -3.95 8.69 2.01
C SER A 108 -3.55 10.06 1.45
N ILE A 109 -2.27 10.30 1.18
CA ILE A 109 -1.80 11.55 0.56
C ILE A 109 -2.33 11.68 -0.87
N GLN A 110 -2.36 10.60 -1.65
CA GLN A 110 -2.96 10.62 -2.99
C GLN A 110 -4.46 10.93 -2.93
N LEU A 111 -5.19 10.30 -2.03
CA LEU A 111 -6.60 10.58 -1.81
C LEU A 111 -6.83 12.06 -1.48
N TRP A 112 -6.02 12.60 -0.57
CA TRP A 112 -6.07 14.00 -0.20
C TRP A 112 -5.83 14.93 -1.38
N TYR A 113 -4.82 14.63 -2.22
CA TYR A 113 -4.52 15.41 -3.42
C TYR A 113 -5.71 15.46 -4.36
N VAL A 114 -6.36 14.32 -4.57
CA VAL A 114 -7.51 14.17 -5.48
C VAL A 114 -8.73 14.93 -4.95
N ILE A 115 -9.03 14.81 -3.67
CA ILE A 115 -10.14 15.53 -3.03
C ILE A 115 -9.87 17.05 -3.07
N SER A 116 -8.64 17.47 -2.81
CA SER A 116 -8.26 18.89 -2.80
C SER A 116 -8.31 19.51 -4.20
N ASN A 117 -7.88 18.77 -5.23
CA ASN A 117 -7.96 19.21 -6.62
C ASN A 117 -9.31 18.93 -7.29
N TRP A 118 -10.28 18.34 -6.59
CA TRP A 118 -11.61 18.06 -7.14
C TRP A 118 -12.29 19.32 -7.66
N ASN A 119 -12.17 20.44 -6.92
CA ASN A 119 -12.71 21.73 -7.36
C ASN A 119 -11.93 22.36 -8.53
N ALA A 120 -10.66 22.00 -8.72
CA ALA A 120 -9.84 22.51 -9.83
C ALA A 120 -10.00 21.68 -11.12
N LEU A 121 -10.44 20.42 -11.01
CA LEU A 121 -10.70 19.50 -12.13
C LEU A 121 -12.13 19.59 -12.68
N ASN A 122 -13.04 20.24 -11.94
CA ASN A 122 -14.45 20.37 -12.31
C ASN A 122 -14.75 21.69 -13.07
N LEU A 123 -13.73 22.27 -13.72
CA LEU A 123 -13.77 23.53 -14.46
C LEU A 123 -13.31 23.32 -15.91
#